data_AF-A0A0C5BW76-F1
#
_entry.id   AF-A0A0C5BW76-F1
#
_cell.length_a   1.000
_cell.length_b   1.000
_cell.length_c   1.000
_cell.angle_alpha   90.00
_cell.angle_beta   90.00
_cell.angle_gamma   90.00
#
_symmetry.space_group_name_H-M   'P 1'
#
loop_
_entity.id
_entity.type
_entity.pdbx_description
1 polymer ?
#
loop_
_entity_poly.entity_id
_entity_poly.type
_entity_poly.pdbx_seq_one_letter_code
_entity_poly.pdbx_strand_id
1 'polypeptide(L)'
;MPLDKMTNTEDFVPTHKSVILHVKGKPVACLIDTQNNYDVIKNDPSLRSSLVGFLNKDDELGLFMGFQLKIKTAEQFLQFTVYPNKEFIETLIFDEQIFIINKKMDLLFALKINTDQFVKTKSEFDKFQKMIK
;
A
#
# COMPACT_ATOMS: atom_id res chain seq x y z
N MET A 1 -21.70 0.92 2.85
CA MET A 1 -21.42 2.37 2.88
C MET A 1 -21.24 2.81 1.44
N PRO A 2 -21.71 4.01 1.03
CA PRO A 2 -21.73 4.35 -0.39
C PRO A 2 -20.30 4.30 -0.91
N LEU A 3 -20.15 3.70 -2.09
CA LEU A 3 -19.01 3.87 -2.97
C LEU A 3 -18.87 5.38 -3.21
N ASP A 4 -18.14 6.07 -2.34
CA ASP A 4 -17.88 7.49 -2.54
C ASP A 4 -17.11 7.59 -3.85
N LYS A 5 -17.82 8.01 -4.89
CA LYS A 5 -17.23 8.54 -6.11
C LYS A 5 -16.11 9.47 -5.66
N MET A 6 -14.90 9.28 -6.18
CA MET A 6 -13.77 10.15 -5.88
C MET A 6 -14.21 11.60 -5.99
N THR A 7 -14.36 12.27 -4.85
CA THR A 7 -14.67 13.70 -4.80
C THR A 7 -13.46 14.52 -5.24
N ASN A 8 -12.26 13.95 -5.11
CA ASN A 8 -11.01 14.57 -5.51
C ASN A 8 -10.01 13.52 -6.03
N THR A 9 -9.77 13.49 -7.34
CA THR A 9 -8.87 12.52 -7.98
C THR A 9 -7.40 12.75 -7.64
N GLU A 10 -7.03 13.97 -7.23
CA GLU A 10 -5.67 14.36 -6.86
C GLU A 10 -5.16 13.62 -5.62
N ASP A 11 -6.04 13.27 -4.69
CA ASP A 11 -5.68 12.57 -3.44
C ASP A 11 -5.27 11.11 -3.66
N PHE A 12 -5.53 10.57 -4.85
CA PHE A 12 -5.34 9.16 -5.19
C PHE A 12 -4.44 8.94 -6.40
N VAL A 13 -3.65 9.93 -6.77
CA VAL A 13 -2.58 9.78 -7.78
C VAL A 13 -1.48 8.85 -7.21
N PRO A 14 -1.00 7.86 -7.97
CA PRO A 14 0.09 6.98 -7.52
C PRO A 14 1.35 7.81 -7.21
N THR A 15 1.84 7.73 -5.98
CA THR A 15 3.09 8.40 -5.58
C THR A 15 4.27 7.45 -5.59
N HIS A 16 4.04 6.15 -5.38
CA HIS A 16 5.09 5.15 -5.27
C HIS A 16 4.78 3.88 -6.07
N LYS A 17 5.85 3.17 -6.43
CA LYS A 17 5.75 1.86 -7.09
C LYS A 17 5.88 0.74 -6.07
N SER A 18 5.19 -0.36 -6.33
CA SER A 18 5.32 -1.60 -5.59
C SER A 18 6.03 -2.68 -6.42
N VAL A 19 6.73 -3.57 -5.73
CA VAL A 19 7.39 -4.74 -6.31
C VAL A 19 7.34 -5.89 -5.30
N ILE A 20 7.45 -7.12 -5.80
CA ILE A 20 7.59 -8.31 -4.96
C ILE A 20 9.02 -8.81 -5.12
N LEU A 21 9.71 -8.98 -4.00
CA LEU A 21 11.01 -9.63 -3.98
C LEU A 21 10.85 -11.07 -3.45
N HIS A 22 11.72 -11.97 -3.88
CA HIS A 22 11.75 -13.34 -3.38
C HIS A 22 12.98 -13.52 -2.48
N VAL A 23 12.79 -13.37 -1.16
CA VAL A 23 13.86 -13.51 -0.18
C VAL A 23 13.85 -14.93 0.35
N LYS A 24 14.90 -15.70 0.04
CA LYS A 24 15.00 -17.13 0.43
C LYS A 24 13.78 -17.96 0.00
N GLY A 25 13.24 -17.65 -1.19
CA GLY A 25 12.07 -18.33 -1.74
C GLY A 25 10.72 -17.88 -1.17
N LYS A 26 10.68 -16.89 -0.27
CA LYS A 26 9.44 -16.29 0.23
C LYS A 26 9.18 -14.96 -0.49
N PRO A 27 7.99 -14.74 -1.06
CA PRO A 27 7.62 -13.44 -1.60
C PRO A 27 7.55 -12.43 -0.46
N VAL A 28 7.97 -11.18 -0.71
CA VAL A 28 7.84 -10.07 0.23
C VAL A 28 7.35 -8.82 -0.50
N ALA A 29 6.40 -8.12 0.12
CA ALA A 29 5.80 -6.91 -0.44
C ALA A 29 6.70 -5.69 -0.20
N CYS A 30 7.23 -5.10 -1.27
CA CYS A 30 8.13 -3.96 -1.22
C CYS A 30 7.56 -2.69 -1.90
N LEU A 31 7.77 -1.54 -1.27
CA LEU A 31 7.56 -0.22 -1.85
C LEU A 31 8.91 0.43 -2.18
N ILE A 32 9.01 1.06 -3.35
CA ILE A 32 10.23 1.72 -3.80
C ILE A 32 10.17 3.21 -3.46
N ASP A 33 11.04 3.67 -2.58
CA ASP A 33 11.22 5.09 -2.22
C ASP A 33 12.66 5.55 -2.51
N THR A 34 12.81 6.79 -2.98
CA THR A 34 14.11 7.39 -3.30
C THR A 34 14.45 8.64 -2.51
N GLN A 35 13.51 9.17 -1.73
CA GLN A 35 13.60 10.52 -1.20
C GLN A 35 13.79 10.60 0.31
N ASN A 36 13.41 9.55 1.06
CA ASN A 36 13.36 9.64 2.51
C ASN A 36 14.52 8.95 3.23
N ASN A 37 14.97 9.59 4.31
CA ASN A 37 15.91 9.01 5.27
C ASN A 37 15.13 8.36 6.42
N TYR A 38 15.10 7.03 6.45
CA TYR A 38 14.36 6.24 7.42
C TYR A 38 15.13 5.99 8.73
N ASP A 39 16.40 6.41 8.83
CA ASP A 39 17.22 6.17 10.02
C ASP A 39 16.65 6.87 11.26
N VAL A 40 15.98 8.01 11.08
CA VAL A 40 15.33 8.78 12.15
C VAL A 40 14.04 8.11 12.65
N ILE A 41 13.40 7.29 11.81
CA ILE A 41 12.08 6.69 12.08
C ILE A 41 12.21 5.30 12.70
N LYS A 42 13.32 4.57 12.41
CA LYS A 42 13.47 3.15 12.73
C LYS A 42 13.19 2.76 14.18
N ASN A 43 13.47 3.65 15.12
CA ASN A 43 13.35 3.38 16.56
C ASN A 43 12.49 4.43 17.29
N ASP A 44 11.68 5.21 16.55
CA ASP A 44 10.85 6.24 17.16
C ASP A 44 9.67 5.59 17.91
N PRO A 45 9.53 5.77 19.24
CA PRO A 45 8.44 5.18 20.03
C PRO A 45 7.05 5.76 19.68
N SER A 46 7.02 6.93 19.05
CA SER A 46 5.79 7.59 18.57
C SER A 46 5.33 7.05 17.22
N LEU A 47 6.06 6.11 16.61
CA LEU A 47 5.73 5.56 15.30
C LEU A 47 4.32 4.98 15.29
N ARG A 48 3.53 5.47 14.34
CA ARG A 48 2.20 4.97 14.00
C ARG A 48 2.15 4.74 12.50
N SER A 49 1.72 3.54 12.11
CA SER A 49 1.46 3.20 10.72
C SER A 49 -0.01 2.84 10.52
N SER A 50 -0.55 3.15 9.36
CA SER A 50 -1.87 2.67 8.94
C SER A 50 -1.89 2.37 7.44
N LEU A 51 -2.57 1.28 7.09
CA LEU A 51 -2.83 0.89 5.71
C LEU A 51 -4.33 1.04 5.45
N VAL A 52 -4.69 1.88 4.48
CA VAL A 52 -6.09 2.08 4.09
C VAL A 52 -6.26 1.69 2.63
N GLY A 53 -7.03 0.63 2.39
CA GLY A 53 -7.41 0.23 1.04
C GLY A 53 -8.51 1.13 0.48
N PHE A 54 -8.47 1.35 -0.82
CA PHE A 54 -9.54 2.03 -1.55
C PHE A 54 -9.78 1.37 -2.91
N LEU A 55 -10.95 1.60 -3.47
CA LEU A 55 -11.30 1.20 -4.82
C LEU A 55 -11.32 2.44 -5.70
N ASN A 56 -10.78 2.34 -6.90
CA ASN A 56 -10.89 3.39 -7.91
C ASN A 56 -11.63 2.82 -9.12
N LYS A 57 -12.53 3.61 -9.71
CA LYS A 57 -13.21 3.25 -10.95
C LYS A 57 -12.79 4.28 -12.00
N ASP A 58 -12.12 3.79 -13.01
CA ASP A 58 -11.77 4.55 -14.20
C ASP A 58 -12.72 4.16 -15.34
N ASP A 59 -13.15 5.16 -16.12
CA ASP A 59 -14.14 4.95 -17.18
C ASP A 59 -13.59 4.15 -18.37
N GLU A 60 -12.28 4.17 -18.60
CA GLU A 60 -11.63 3.44 -19.70
C GLU A 60 -10.97 2.14 -19.22
N LEU A 61 -10.32 2.19 -18.05
CA LEU A 61 -9.47 1.13 -17.52
C LEU A 61 -10.23 0.19 -16.56
N GLY A 62 -11.40 0.59 -16.07
CA GLY A 62 -12.27 -0.23 -15.22
C GLY A 62 -12.05 -0.07 -13.72
N LEU A 63 -12.38 -1.11 -12.94
CA LEU A 63 -12.25 -1.09 -11.49
C LEU A 63 -10.84 -1.50 -11.05
N PHE A 64 -10.22 -0.68 -10.21
CA PHE A 64 -8.92 -0.86 -9.59
C PHE A 64 -9.03 -0.87 -8.06
N MET A 65 -8.03 -1.49 -7.44
CA MET A 65 -7.81 -1.43 -6.00
C MET A 65 -6.46 -0.78 -5.74
N GLY A 66 -6.43 0.17 -4.82
CA GLY A 66 -5.22 0.82 -4.34
C GLY A 66 -5.15 0.79 -2.81
N PHE A 67 -4.05 1.29 -2.27
CA PHE A 67 -3.97 1.63 -0.86
C PHE A 67 -3.15 2.89 -0.62
N GLN A 68 -3.43 3.50 0.52
CA GLN A 68 -2.58 4.50 1.13
C GLN A 68 -1.91 3.90 2.36
N LEU A 69 -0.57 3.89 2.36
CA LEU A 69 0.22 3.65 3.56
C LEU A 69 0.58 5.00 4.16
N LYS A 70 0.28 5.19 5.44
CA LYS A 70 0.63 6.39 6.20
C LYS A 70 1.57 5.98 7.33
N ILE A 71 2.71 6.66 7.44
CA ILE A 71 3.67 6.48 8.53
C ILE A 71 3.84 7.85 9.19
N LYS A 72 3.59 7.91 10.49
CA LYS A 72 3.67 9.14 11.28
C LYS A 72 4.59 8.93 12.47
N THR A 73 5.46 9.90 12.70
CA THR A 73 6.23 10.07 13.92
C THR A 73 5.94 11.45 14.52
N ALA A 74 6.63 11.81 15.61
CA ALA A 74 6.54 13.15 16.20
C ALA A 74 7.04 14.24 15.23
N GLU A 75 8.02 13.91 14.39
CA GLU A 75 8.73 14.87 13.53
C GLU A 75 8.31 14.79 12.05
N GLN A 76 7.79 13.65 11.60
CA GLN A 76 7.59 13.38 10.18
C GLN A 76 6.26 12.69 9.88
N PHE A 77 5.76 12.93 8.67
CA PHE A 77 4.60 12.26 8.11
C PHE A 77 4.91 11.85 6.67
N LEU A 78 4.81 10.55 6.39
CA LEU A 78 5.01 9.95 5.08
C LEU A 78 3.72 9.32 4.59
N GLN A 79 3.39 9.52 3.32
CA GLN A 79 2.21 8.95 2.69
C GLN A 79 2.56 8.35 1.32
N PHE A 80 2.20 7.08 1.14
CA PHE A 80 2.43 6.31 -0.08
C PHE A 80 1.09 5.91 -0.68
N THR A 81 0.78 6.40 -1.87
CA THR A 81 -0.38 5.97 -2.65
C THR A 81 0.10 4.99 -3.71
N VAL A 82 -0.42 3.77 -3.67
CA VAL A 82 0.06 2.64 -4.48
C VAL A 82 -1.14 1.91 -5.10
N TYR A 83 -1.01 1.55 -6.37
CA TYR A 83 -1.93 0.67 -7.08
C TYR A 83 -1.22 -0.68 -7.31
N PRO A 84 -1.32 -1.62 -6.36
CA PRO A 84 -0.60 -2.88 -6.43
C PRO A 84 -1.24 -3.85 -7.42
N ASN A 85 -0.44 -4.80 -7.89
CA ASN A 85 -0.95 -5.96 -8.62
C ASN A 85 -1.55 -7.01 -7.65
N LYS A 86 -2.21 -8.03 -8.22
CA LYS A 86 -2.87 -9.09 -7.44
C LYS A 86 -1.91 -9.85 -6.52
N GLU A 87 -0.74 -10.23 -7.03
CA GLU A 87 0.26 -11.00 -6.28
C GLU A 87 0.77 -10.20 -5.06
N PHE A 88 0.93 -8.88 -5.21
CA PHE A 88 1.37 -8.00 -4.13
C PHE A 88 0.29 -7.88 -3.06
N ILE A 89 -0.98 -7.74 -3.46
CA ILE A 89 -2.11 -7.69 -2.52
C ILE A 89 -2.14 -8.96 -1.68
N GLU A 90 -2.02 -10.12 -2.31
CA GLU A 90 -2.02 -11.41 -1.61
C GLU A 90 -0.83 -11.51 -0.65
N THR A 91 0.39 -11.24 -1.13
CA THR A 91 1.61 -11.24 -0.31
C THR A 91 1.47 -10.34 0.91
N LEU A 92 0.96 -9.12 0.72
CA LEU A 92 0.79 -8.14 1.79
C LEU A 92 -0.22 -8.60 2.85
N ILE A 93 -1.35 -9.18 2.43
CA ILE A 93 -2.37 -9.70 3.33
C ILE A 93 -1.85 -10.89 4.14
N PHE A 94 -1.08 -11.78 3.53
CA PHE A 94 -0.56 -12.97 4.21
C PHE A 94 0.58 -12.66 5.17
N ASP A 95 1.52 -11.79 4.77
CA ASP A 95 2.72 -11.50 5.58
C ASP A 95 2.50 -10.36 6.58
N GLU A 96 1.45 -9.55 6.40
CA GLU A 96 1.15 -8.36 7.23
C GLU A 96 2.36 -7.39 7.36
N GLN A 97 3.25 -7.39 6.37
CA GLN A 97 4.51 -6.67 6.42
C GLN A 97 4.78 -5.93 5.11
N ILE A 98 5.22 -4.68 5.22
CA ILE A 98 5.70 -3.88 4.09
C ILE A 98 7.18 -3.57 4.30
N PHE A 99 7.96 -3.80 3.26
CA PHE A 99 9.34 -3.37 3.16
C PHE A 99 9.40 -2.11 2.30
N ILE A 100 10.19 -1.14 2.71
CA ILE A 100 10.50 0.05 1.92
C ILE A 100 11.96 -0.10 1.50
N ILE A 101 12.18 -0.05 0.20
CA ILE A 101 13.49 -0.26 -0.42
C ILE A 101 13.85 0.92 -1.32
N ASN A 102 15.15 1.10 -1.57
CA ASN A 102 15.60 2.06 -2.57
C ASN A 102 15.59 1.46 -3.99
N LYS A 103 15.93 2.28 -5.00
CA LYS A 103 16.09 1.81 -6.39
C LYS A 103 17.17 0.74 -6.61
N LYS A 104 18.12 0.62 -5.67
CA LYS A 104 19.18 -0.39 -5.69
C LYS A 104 18.77 -1.68 -4.96
N MET A 105 17.51 -1.76 -4.50
CA MET A 105 16.96 -2.87 -3.71
C MET A 105 17.52 -3.00 -2.29
N ASP A 106 18.20 -1.97 -1.78
CA ASP A 106 18.62 -1.96 -0.38
C ASP A 106 17.42 -1.69 0.52
N LEU A 107 17.34 -2.43 1.62
CA LEU A 107 16.29 -2.25 2.63
C LEU A 107 16.49 -0.93 3.38
N LEU A 108 15.54 0.00 3.22
CA LEU A 108 15.50 1.25 3.97
C LEU A 108 14.76 1.05 5.29
N PHE A 109 13.57 0.45 5.24
CA PHE A 109 12.70 0.30 6.39
C PHE A 109 11.77 -0.90 6.24
N ALA A 110 11.34 -1.48 7.35
CA ALA A 110 10.33 -2.54 7.34
C ALA A 110 9.34 -2.28 8.47
N LEU A 111 8.06 -2.44 8.17
CA LEU A 111 7.00 -2.23 9.15
C LEU A 111 5.98 -3.37 9.10
N LYS A 112 5.52 -3.78 10.29
CA LYS A 112 4.33 -4.60 10.42
C LYS A 112 3.10 -3.69 10.34
N ILE A 113 2.05 -4.16 9.69
CA ILE A 113 0.80 -3.42 9.50
C ILE A 113 -0.40 -4.32 9.81
N ASN A 114 -1.50 -3.72 10.26
CA ASN A 114 -2.78 -4.43 10.31
C ASN A 114 -3.43 -4.35 8.91
N THR A 115 -3.85 -5.50 8.39
CA THR A 115 -4.45 -5.63 7.06
C THR A 115 -5.95 -5.87 7.08
N ASP A 116 -6.63 -5.86 8.24
CA ASP A 116 -8.07 -6.17 8.36
C ASP A 116 -8.95 -5.28 7.47
N GLN A 117 -8.68 -3.98 7.49
CA GLN A 117 -9.33 -3.00 6.61
C GLN A 117 -9.05 -3.31 5.13
N PHE A 118 -7.81 -3.64 4.81
CA PHE A 118 -7.37 -3.93 3.45
C PHE A 118 -7.98 -5.23 2.89
N VAL A 119 -8.14 -6.26 3.72
CA VAL A 119 -8.85 -7.51 3.39
C VAL A 119 -10.32 -7.24 3.06
N LYS A 120 -10.98 -6.34 3.81
CA LYS A 120 -12.34 -5.92 3.51
C LYS A 120 -12.41 -5.21 2.16
N THR A 121 -11.51 -4.26 1.89
CA THR A 121 -11.41 -3.60 0.59
C THR A 121 -11.24 -4.61 -0.55
N LYS A 122 -10.37 -5.62 -0.37
CA LYS A 122 -10.15 -6.67 -1.39
C LYS A 122 -11.40 -7.50 -1.62
N SER A 123 -12.12 -7.83 -0.57
CA SER A 123 -13.38 -8.57 -0.66
C SER A 123 -14.47 -7.78 -1.39
N GLU A 124 -14.53 -6.47 -1.19
CA GLU A 124 -15.44 -5.58 -1.93
C GLU A 124 -15.04 -5.46 -3.40
N PHE A 125 -13.74 -5.29 -3.68
CA PHE A 125 -13.21 -5.31 -5.05
C PHE A 125 -13.65 -6.55 -5.83
N ASP A 126 -13.48 -7.74 -5.23
CA ASP A 126 -13.84 -9.00 -5.88
C ASP A 126 -15.35 -9.12 -6.14
N LYS A 127 -16.19 -8.56 -5.25
CA LYS A 127 -17.64 -8.51 -5.45
C LYS A 127 -17.99 -7.62 -6.63
N PHE A 128 -17.43 -6.41 -6.70
CA PHE A 128 -17.71 -5.48 -7.79
C PHE A 128 -17.17 -5.96 -9.14
N GLN A 129 -15.97 -6.56 -9.17
CA GLN A 129 -15.44 -7.18 -10.39
C GLN A 129 -16.37 -8.24 -10.97
N LYS A 130 -17.05 -9.03 -10.12
CA LYS A 130 -18.04 -10.03 -10.56
C LYS A 130 -19.34 -9.43 -11.08
N MET A 131 -19.69 -8.20 -10.69
CA MET A 131 -20.89 -7.50 -11.16
C MET A 131 -20.66 -6.78 -12.49
N ILE A 132 -19.41 -6.43 -12.81
CA ILE A 132 -19.02 -5.76 -14.05
C ILE A 132 -18.80 -6.78 -15.19
N LYS A 133 -18.50 -8.04 -14.85
CA LYS A 133 -18.42 -9.17 -15.79
C LYS A 133 -19.79 -9.77 -16.05
#